data_AF-X1RJ10-F1
#
_entry.id   AF-X1RJ10-F1
#
_cell.length_a   1.000
_cell.length_b   1.000
_cell.length_c   1.000
_cell.angle_alpha   90.00
_cell.angle_beta   90.00
_cell.angle_gamma   90.00
#
_symmetry.space_group_name_H-M   'P 1'
#
loop_
_entity.id
_entity.type
_entity.pdbx_description
1 polymer ?
#
loop_
_entity_poly.entity_id
_entity_poly.type
_entity_poly.pdbx_seq_one_letter_code
_entity_poly.pdbx_strand_id
1 'polypeptide(L)' 'LKEYFSTELKKEQNIVDPFLNIGCPTILTKALKEIGPNYAIATGLAMKGLE' A
#
# COMPACT_ATOMS: atom_id res chain seq x y z
N LEU A 1 -11.47 -10.40 -3.66
CA LEU A 1 -11.34 -9.43 -4.79
C LEU A 1 -10.04 -9.62 -5.58
N LYS A 2 -8.88 -9.71 -4.92
CA LYS A 2 -7.58 -9.99 -5.57
C LYS A 2 -7.63 -11.20 -6.51
N GLU A 3 -8.14 -12.33 -6.01
CA GLU A 3 -8.27 -13.58 -6.78
C GLU A 3 -9.19 -13.45 -7.98
N TYR A 4 -10.34 -12.78 -7.83
CA TYR A 4 -11.26 -12.48 -8.93
C TYR A 4 -10.54 -11.73 -10.04
N PHE A 5 -9.85 -10.63 -9.72
CA PHE A 5 -9.10 -9.88 -10.72
C PHE A 5 -7.93 -10.66 -11.31
N SER A 6 -7.26 -11.51 -10.53
CA SER A 6 -6.18 -12.36 -11.04
C SER A 6 -6.68 -13.35 -12.09
N THR A 7 -7.85 -13.95 -11.87
CA THR A 7 -8.50 -14.89 -12.79
C THR A 7 -9.02 -14.18 -14.03
N GLU A 8 -9.80 -13.11 -13.85
CA GLU A 8 -10.46 -12.40 -14.96
C GLU A 8 -9.45 -11.65 -15.86
N LEU A 9 -8.46 -10.99 -15.27
CA LEU A 9 -7.47 -10.22 -16.02
C LEU A 9 -6.32 -11.07 -16.55
N LYS A 10 -6.23 -12.35 -16.15
CA LYS A 10 -5.13 -13.27 -16.48
C LYS A 10 -3.75 -12.68 -16.23
N LYS A 11 -3.65 -11.87 -15.16
CA LYS A 11 -2.44 -11.15 -14.75
C LYS A 11 -2.28 -11.24 -13.26
N GLU A 12 -1.04 -11.40 -12.81
CA GLU A 12 -0.72 -11.33 -11.40
C GLU A 12 -1.17 -9.98 -10.83
N GLN A 13 -1.94 -10.03 -9.75
CA GLN A 13 -2.35 -8.86 -9.00
C GLN A 13 -1.58 -8.83 -7.70
N ASN A 14 -1.18 -7.64 -7.26
CA ASN A 14 -0.55 -7.44 -5.96
C ASN A 14 -1.20 -6.27 -5.24
N ILE A 15 -1.45 -6.47 -3.94
CA ILE A 15 -1.92 -5.38 -3.07
C ILE A 15 -0.67 -4.59 -2.69
N VAL A 16 -0.65 -3.32 -3.05
CA VAL A 16 0.52 -2.45 -2.84
C VAL A 16 0.60 -2.04 -1.37
N ASP A 17 1.82 -2.07 -0.81
CA ASP A 17 2.14 -1.46 0.47
C ASP A 17 2.72 -0.05 0.22
N PRO A 18 1.94 1.03 0.46
CA PRO A 18 2.44 2.38 0.23
C PRO A 18 3.50 2.82 1.24
N PHE A 19 3.70 2.08 2.34
CA PHE A 19 4.68 2.42 3.37
C PHE A 19 6.00 1.64 3.26
N LEU A 20 6.16 0.78 2.24
CA LEU A 20 7.29 -0.15 2.11
C LEU A 20 8.68 0.49 2.26
N ASN A 21 8.84 1.72 1.76
CA ASN A 21 10.11 2.46 1.80
C ASN A 21 10.07 3.67 2.74
N ILE A 22 9.11 3.71 3.66
CA ILE A 22 8.95 4.80 4.63
C ILE A 22 9.42 4.29 6.00
N GLY A 23 10.41 4.97 6.59
CA GLY A 23 10.88 4.65 7.93
C GLY A 23 9.78 4.86 8.96
N CYS A 24 9.31 3.79 9.59
CA CYS A 24 8.29 3.85 10.64
C CYS A 24 8.69 3.00 11.86
N PRO A 25 8.24 3.38 13.08
CA PRO A 25 8.39 2.55 14.27
C PRO A 25 7.76 1.16 14.09
N THR A 26 8.48 0.10 14.47
CA THR A 26 8.04 -1.31 14.29
C THR A 26 6.71 -1.64 14.97
N ILE A 27 6.34 -0.91 16.03
CA ILE A 27 5.06 -1.05 16.71
C ILE A 27 3.85 -0.72 15.81
N LEU A 28 4.06 0.10 14.77
CA LEU A 28 3.02 0.51 13.83
C LEU A 28 2.90 -0.42 12.63
N THR A 29 3.87 -1.32 12.38
CA THR A 29 3.92 -2.17 11.18
C THR A 29 2.65 -2.96 10.95
N LYS A 30 2.06 -3.53 12.00
CA LYS A 30 0.80 -4.29 11.88
C LYS A 30 -0.35 -3.39 11.43
N ALA A 31 -0.54 -2.26 12.11
CA ALA A 31 -1.60 -1.31 11.79
C ALA A 31 -1.45 -0.73 10.38
N LEU A 32 -0.22 -0.38 9.97
CA LEU A 32 0.07 0.15 8.64
C LEU A 32 -0.18 -0.87 7.53
N LYS A 33 0.10 -2.16 7.74
CA LYS A 33 -0.23 -3.22 6.77
C LYS A 33 -1.74 -3.40 6.59
N GLU A 34 -2.52 -3.24 7.65
CA GLU A 34 -3.97 -3.37 7.61
C GLU A 34 -4.63 -2.19 6.88
N ILE A 35 -4.15 -0.96 7.11
CA ILE A 35 -4.72 0.24 6.50
C ILE A 35 -4.06 0.66 5.19
N GLY A 36 -2.88 0.14 4.88
CA GLY A 36 -1.98 0.58 3.81
C GLY A 36 -2.67 0.98 2.53
N PRO A 37 -3.37 0.06 1.84
CA PRO A 37 -4.00 0.34 0.55
C PRO A 37 -4.95 1.55 0.56
N ASN A 38 -5.62 1.83 1.68
CA ASN A 38 -6.54 2.97 1.81
C ASN A 38 -5.82 4.33 1.84
N TYR A 39 -4.54 4.34 2.20
CA TYR A 39 -3.75 5.56 2.39
C TYR A 39 -2.78 5.85 1.24
N ALA A 40 -2.79 5.07 0.15
CA ALA A 40 -1.85 5.24 -0.97
C ALA A 40 -1.81 6.68 -1.53
N ILE A 41 -2.98 7.32 -1.65
CA ILE A 41 -3.08 8.71 -2.12
C ILE A 41 -2.49 9.69 -1.10
N ALA A 42 -2.83 9.54 0.19
CA ALA A 42 -2.33 10.40 1.25
C ALA A 42 -0.81 10.30 1.40
N THR A 43 -0.27 9.09 1.32
CA THR A 43 1.18 8.84 1.35
C THR A 43 1.88 9.49 0.16
N GLY A 44 1.33 9.36 -1.06
CA GLY A 44 1.89 10.03 -2.23
C GLY A 44 1.90 11.55 -2.12
N LEU A 45 0.82 12.16 -1.60
CA LEU A 45 0.75 13.60 -1.36
C LEU A 45 1.78 14.06 -0.31
N ALA A 46 1.96 13.29 0.77
CA ALA A 46 2.97 13.58 1.77
C ALA A 46 4.39 13.54 1.20
N MET A 47 4.70 12.54 0.36
CA MET A 47 6.01 12.44 -0.31
C MET A 47 6.25 13.62 -1.26
N LYS A 48 5.24 14.02 -2.04
CA LYS A 48 5.34 15.20 -2.92
C LYS A 48 5.61 16.49 -2.15
N GLY A 49 5.13 16.61 -0.92
CA GLY A 49 5.41 17.77 -0.06
C GLY A 49 6.86 17.84 0.45
N LEU A 50 7.65 16.79 0.24
CA LEU A 50 9.08 16.73 0.58
C LEU A 50 9.99 16.97 -0.64
N GLU A 51 9.42 17.03 -1.85
CA GLU A 51 10.08 17.49 -3.09
C GLU A 51 10.06 19.02 -3.19
#